data_AF-A0A519MK58-F1
#
_entry.id   AF-A0A519MK58-F1
#
_cell.length_a   1.000
_cell.length_b   1.000
_cell.length_c   1.000
_cell.angle_alpha   90.00
_cell.angle_beta   90.00
_cell.angle_gamma   90.00
#
_symmetry.space_group_name_H-M   'P 1'
#
loop_
_entity.id
_entity.type
_entity.pdbx_description
1 polymer ?
#
loop_
_entity_poly.entity_id
_entity_poly.type
_entity_poly.pdbx_seq_one_letter_code
_entity_poly.pdbx_strand_id
1 'polypeptide(L)'
;VLVNREKSTFVATEEQNENYSVFNARYGKFESEITKHYNFFTDVQLSGSFGKLSGEIQYRRLFNDNRQINLRFYAGTFLYRSTDSEFFSFGLDRPTDYMFDYNFYGRSETSGLFSQQYVMAEGGFKSKLDTRFANQWMTTVNGSFNIWNWIEVYGDAGVFKNEYKSAQFVYDSGIRLNLVPDYFELYFPVQSTNGFELNEARYMEKVRFVVTISPNTLINLFTRKWF
;
A
#
# COMPACT_ATOMS: atom_id res chain seq x y z
N VAL A 1 15.67 10.68 5.82
CA VAL A 1 16.42 9.41 5.67
C VAL A 1 17.26 9.49 4.40
N LEU A 2 18.47 8.94 4.40
CA LEU A 2 19.27 8.77 3.18
C LEU A 2 19.46 7.26 2.97
N VAL A 3 19.11 6.76 1.79
CA VAL A 3 19.32 5.36 1.39
C VAL A 3 20.36 5.34 0.29
N ASN A 4 21.41 4.54 0.46
CA ASN A 4 22.43 4.28 -0.54
C ASN A 4 22.45 2.78 -0.81
N ARG A 5 22.28 2.39 -2.06
CA ARG A 5 22.40 1.00 -2.49
C ARG A 5 23.56 0.89 -3.46
N GLU A 6 24.46 -0.04 -3.18
CA GLU A 6 25.58 -0.37 -4.05
C GLU A 6 25.30 -1.62 -4.88
N LYS A 7 26.04 -1.77 -5.98
CA LYS A 7 25.97 -2.93 -6.86
C LYS A 7 26.34 -4.20 -6.08
N SER A 8 25.52 -5.23 -6.20
CA SER A 8 25.81 -6.56 -5.64
C SER A 8 26.44 -7.46 -6.69
N THR A 9 27.43 -8.26 -6.28
CA THR A 9 27.98 -9.35 -7.10
C THR A 9 27.10 -10.61 -7.10
N PHE A 10 26.13 -10.69 -6.18
CA PHE A 10 25.30 -11.87 -5.95
C PHE A 10 23.88 -11.74 -6.49
N VAL A 11 23.40 -10.52 -6.72
CA VAL A 11 22.04 -10.25 -7.21
C VAL A 11 22.14 -9.49 -8.51
N ALA A 12 21.70 -10.11 -9.60
CA ALA A 12 21.56 -9.44 -10.88
C ALA A 12 20.42 -8.41 -10.80
N THR A 13 20.71 -7.16 -11.10
CA THR A 13 19.73 -6.09 -11.26
C THR A 13 19.93 -5.36 -12.57
N GLU A 14 18.88 -4.72 -13.07
CA GLU A 14 19.01 -3.81 -14.21
C GLU A 14 20.02 -2.71 -13.87
N GLU A 15 20.86 -2.32 -14.82
CA GLU A 15 21.94 -1.35 -14.63
C GLU A 15 21.43 -0.02 -14.04
N GLN A 16 20.23 0.41 -14.44
CA GLN A 16 19.55 1.61 -13.94
C GLN A 16 19.13 1.54 -12.45
N ASN A 17 19.15 0.34 -11.85
CA ASN A 17 18.72 0.07 -10.47
C ASN A 17 19.86 -0.52 -9.60
N GLU A 18 21.06 -0.69 -10.15
CA GLU A 18 22.20 -1.30 -9.46
C GLU A 18 22.82 -0.39 -8.40
N ASN A 19 22.94 0.91 -8.68
CA ASN A 19 23.53 1.89 -7.78
C ASN A 19 22.69 3.17 -7.73
N TYR A 20 22.14 3.48 -6.56
CA TYR A 20 21.37 4.70 -6.37
C TYR A 20 21.46 5.24 -4.95
N SER A 21 21.25 6.55 -4.86
CA SER A 21 21.05 7.27 -3.61
C SER A 21 19.70 7.97 -3.63
N VAL A 22 18.93 7.82 -2.55
CA VAL A 22 17.66 8.54 -2.36
C VAL A 22 17.73 9.32 -1.06
N PHE A 23 17.62 10.64 -1.18
CA PHE A 23 17.31 11.51 -0.06
C PHE A 23 15.80 11.56 0.12
N ASN A 24 15.33 11.30 1.34
CA ASN A 24 13.92 11.36 1.70
C ASN A 24 13.71 12.30 2.89
N ALA A 25 12.78 13.23 2.73
CA ALA A 25 12.28 14.10 3.79
C ALA A 25 10.77 13.92 3.91
N ARG A 26 10.32 13.45 5.08
CA ARG A 26 8.92 13.21 5.40
C ARG A 26 8.50 14.08 6.58
N TYR A 27 7.38 14.77 6.43
CA TYR A 27 6.69 15.45 7.52
C TYR A 27 5.37 14.74 7.80
N GLY A 28 5.03 14.59 9.08
CA GLY A 28 3.82 13.90 9.51
C GLY A 28 3.16 14.60 10.68
N LYS A 29 1.84 14.68 10.66
CA LYS A 29 1.03 15.11 11.80
C LYS A 29 -0.04 14.06 12.09
N PHE A 30 -0.09 13.60 13.33
CA PHE A 30 -1.00 12.57 13.79
C PHE A 30 -1.78 13.07 15.00
N GLU A 31 -3.09 12.93 14.95
CA GLU A 31 -4.00 13.21 16.06
C GLU A 31 -4.89 11.98 16.26
N SER A 32 -4.91 11.45 17.48
CA SER A 32 -5.59 10.20 17.78
C SER A 32 -6.28 10.26 19.12
N GLU A 33 -7.60 10.23 19.06
CA GLU A 33 -8.53 10.08 20.17
C GLU A 33 -9.14 8.67 20.11
N ILE A 34 -9.89 8.28 21.15
CA ILE A 34 -10.52 6.95 21.21
C ILE A 34 -11.47 6.69 20.03
N THR A 35 -12.17 7.74 19.56
CA THR A 35 -13.20 7.61 18.53
C THR A 35 -12.81 8.22 17.18
N LYS A 36 -11.68 8.92 17.12
CA LYS A 36 -11.26 9.66 15.93
C LYS A 36 -9.76 9.56 15.76
N HIS A 37 -9.33 9.24 14.55
CA HIS A 37 -7.93 9.30 14.17
C HIS A 37 -7.82 10.10 12.89
N TYR A 38 -6.87 11.03 12.90
CA TYR A 38 -6.49 11.83 11.76
C TYR A 38 -4.99 11.72 11.56
N ASN A 39 -4.59 11.44 10.33
CA ASN A 39 -3.19 11.33 9.96
C ASN A 39 -2.94 12.10 8.68
N PHE A 40 -1.84 12.84 8.64
CA PHE A 40 -1.42 13.60 7.49
C PHE A 40 0.07 13.41 7.29
N PHE A 41 0.47 13.07 6.08
CA PHE A 41 1.88 12.99 5.68
C PHE A 41 2.14 13.76 4.39
N THR A 42 3.32 14.35 4.31
CA THR A 42 3.92 14.82 3.06
C THR A 42 5.34 14.27 2.97
N ASP A 43 5.75 13.93 1.75
CA ASP A 43 6.99 13.23 1.50
C ASP A 43 7.64 13.77 0.23
N VAL A 44 8.91 14.15 0.36
CA VAL A 44 9.77 14.59 -0.75
C VAL A 44 10.91 13.60 -0.88
N GLN A 45 11.07 13.04 -2.07
CA GLN A 45 12.20 12.16 -2.40
C GLN A 45 12.98 12.74 -3.55
N LEU A 46 14.30 12.78 -3.41
CA LEU A 46 15.22 13.27 -4.42
C LEU A 46 16.32 12.23 -4.66
N SER A 47 16.53 11.91 -5.92
CA SER A 47 17.59 11.03 -6.42
C SER A 47 18.17 11.61 -7.70
N GLY A 48 19.30 11.08 -8.17
CA GLY A 48 19.86 11.46 -9.47
C GLY A 48 18.92 11.15 -10.64
N SER A 49 18.09 10.11 -10.52
CA SER A 49 17.21 9.63 -11.59
C SER A 49 15.74 10.09 -11.47
N PHE A 50 15.32 10.59 -10.31
CA PHE A 50 13.96 11.05 -10.10
C PHE A 50 13.82 12.01 -8.92
N GLY A 51 12.78 12.83 -8.97
CA GLY A 51 12.28 13.60 -7.83
C GLY A 51 10.79 13.32 -7.67
N LYS A 52 10.33 13.02 -6.46
CA LYS A 52 8.92 12.79 -6.14
C LYS A 52 8.44 13.73 -5.05
N LEU A 53 7.19 14.13 -5.18
CA LEU A 53 6.41 14.74 -4.12
C LEU A 53 5.16 13.88 -3.91
N SER A 54 4.86 13.54 -2.67
CA SER A 54 3.62 12.84 -2.34
C SER A 54 3.02 13.32 -1.03
N GLY A 55 1.73 13.06 -0.87
CA GLY A 55 0.98 13.36 0.33
C GLY A 55 -0.11 12.33 0.58
N GLU A 56 -0.44 12.16 1.85
CA GLU A 56 -1.43 11.21 2.31
C GLU A 56 -2.26 11.83 3.44
N ILE A 57 -3.57 11.58 3.41
CA ILE A 57 -4.49 11.94 4.48
C ILE A 57 -5.27 10.69 4.85
N GLN A 58 -5.31 10.35 6.13
CA GLN A 58 -6.16 9.30 6.66
C GLN A 58 -7.13 9.86 7.70
N TYR A 59 -8.36 9.38 7.64
CA TYR A 59 -9.41 9.68 8.58
C TYR A 59 -10.11 8.39 9.01
N ARG A 60 -10.14 8.13 10.30
CA ARG A 60 -10.86 7.01 10.90
C ARG A 60 -11.80 7.54 11.96
N ARG A 61 -13.05 7.08 11.95
CA ARG A 61 -14.04 7.41 12.97
C ARG A 61 -14.75 6.17 13.46
N LEU A 62 -14.79 5.98 14.77
CA LEU A 62 -15.60 4.99 15.47
C LEU A 62 -16.87 5.67 16.00
N PHE A 63 -18.03 5.09 15.70
CA PHE A 63 -19.35 5.52 16.12
C PHE A 63 -19.80 4.72 17.36
N ASN A 64 -20.80 5.24 18.06
CA ASN A 64 -21.28 4.67 19.33
C ASN A 64 -21.89 3.26 19.18
N ASP A 65 -22.35 2.91 17.98
CA ASP A 65 -22.87 1.59 17.61
C ASP A 65 -21.75 0.62 17.20
N ASN A 66 -20.50 0.94 17.54
CA ASN A 66 -19.29 0.19 17.20
C ASN A 66 -19.04 0.07 15.68
N ARG A 67 -19.64 0.97 14.89
CA ARG A 67 -19.32 1.13 13.47
C ARG A 67 -18.08 1.97 13.30
N GLN A 68 -17.27 1.67 12.29
CA GLN A 68 -16.05 2.34 11.96
C GLN A 68 -16.04 2.64 10.46
N ILE A 69 -15.72 3.88 10.12
CA ILE A 69 -15.38 4.30 8.77
C ILE A 69 -13.88 4.59 8.74
N ASN A 70 -13.21 4.07 7.72
CA ASN A 70 -11.83 4.39 7.39
C ASN A 70 -11.80 5.02 6.00
N LEU A 71 -11.15 6.17 5.87
CA LEU A 71 -10.94 6.86 4.61
C LEU A 71 -9.47 7.21 4.51
N ARG A 72 -8.89 7.00 3.33
CA ARG A 72 -7.54 7.42 2.99
C ARG A 72 -7.56 8.09 1.62
N PHE A 73 -6.83 9.18 1.50
CA PHE A 73 -6.53 9.85 0.25
C PHE A 73 -5.02 9.88 0.07
N TYR A 74 -4.55 9.54 -1.12
CA TYR A 74 -3.14 9.62 -1.49
C TYR A 74 -3.00 10.38 -2.80
N ALA A 75 -1.97 11.21 -2.91
CA ALA A 75 -1.58 11.86 -4.15
C ALA A 75 -0.06 11.88 -4.25
N GLY A 76 0.48 11.54 -5.42
CA GLY A 76 1.90 11.52 -5.71
C GLY A 76 2.18 11.99 -7.13
N THR A 77 3.27 12.71 -7.33
CA THR A 77 3.75 13.12 -8.65
C THR A 77 5.27 13.04 -8.72
N PHE A 78 5.77 12.68 -9.89
CA PHE A 78 7.16 12.93 -10.25
C PHE A 78 7.32 14.41 -10.60
N LEU A 79 8.34 15.05 -10.04
CA LEU A 79 8.83 16.37 -10.41
C LEU A 79 9.75 16.28 -11.63
N TYR A 80 10.56 15.22 -11.66
CA TYR A 80 11.37 14.80 -12.80
C TYR A 80 11.59 13.30 -12.71
N ARG A 81 11.87 12.70 -13.86
CA ARG A 81 12.17 11.28 -14.00
C ARG A 81 13.04 11.09 -15.24
N SER A 82 14.17 10.42 -15.11
CA SER A 82 15.14 10.15 -16.19
C SER A 82 15.50 8.67 -16.30
N THR A 83 14.62 7.80 -15.80
CA THR A 83 14.77 6.34 -15.82
C THR A 83 13.54 5.70 -16.46
N ASP A 84 13.77 4.70 -17.29
CA ASP A 84 12.73 3.93 -17.97
C ASP A 84 12.23 2.76 -17.11
N SER A 85 12.89 2.48 -15.98
CA SER A 85 12.55 1.34 -15.11
C SER A 85 11.43 1.67 -14.11
N GLU A 86 10.40 0.84 -14.05
CA GLU A 86 9.28 0.99 -13.10
C GLU A 86 9.69 0.82 -11.62
N PHE A 87 10.96 0.48 -11.35
CA PHE A 87 11.50 0.28 -10.01
C PHE A 87 11.30 1.47 -9.07
N PHE A 88 11.28 2.69 -9.60
CA PHE A 88 11.00 3.89 -8.80
C PHE A 88 9.58 4.40 -8.98
N SER A 89 8.70 3.75 -9.73
CA SER A 89 7.32 4.20 -9.95
C SER A 89 6.46 4.07 -8.70
N PHE A 90 5.35 4.80 -8.65
CA PHE A 90 4.34 4.59 -7.61
C PHE A 90 3.60 3.28 -7.89
N GLY A 91 3.46 2.44 -6.87
CA GLY A 91 2.72 1.18 -6.91
C GLY A 91 1.25 1.37 -6.55
N LEU A 92 0.38 0.75 -7.35
CA LEU A 92 -1.06 0.79 -7.17
C LEU A 92 -1.50 -0.21 -6.09
N ASP A 93 -1.11 -1.48 -6.21
CA ASP A 93 -1.48 -2.58 -5.30
C ASP A 93 -0.33 -3.06 -4.39
N ARG A 94 0.92 -2.74 -4.76
CA ARG A 94 2.13 -3.01 -3.99
C ARG A 94 3.19 -1.96 -4.32
N PRO A 95 3.72 -1.23 -3.32
CA PRO A 95 4.81 -0.28 -3.55
C PRO A 95 6.10 -1.01 -3.94
N THR A 96 6.98 -0.29 -4.62
CA THR A 96 8.33 -0.75 -4.91
C THR A 96 9.21 -0.59 -3.66
N ASP A 97 9.97 -1.62 -3.29
CA ASP A 97 10.73 -1.67 -2.03
C ASP A 97 12.13 -1.04 -2.12
N TYR A 98 12.30 0.04 -2.89
CA TYR A 98 13.61 0.65 -3.14
C TYR A 98 14.16 1.44 -1.94
N MET A 99 13.28 1.90 -1.04
CA MET A 99 13.66 2.56 0.21
C MET A 99 13.92 1.57 1.36
N PHE A 100 13.56 0.30 1.16
CA PHE A 100 13.58 -0.76 2.17
C PHE A 100 12.79 -0.46 3.46
N ASP A 101 11.92 0.54 3.46
CA ASP A 101 11.19 1.06 4.63
C ASP A 101 9.85 0.36 4.88
N TYR A 102 9.42 -0.54 3.98
CA TYR A 102 8.22 -1.35 4.17
C TYR A 102 8.50 -2.67 4.88
N ASN A 103 7.52 -3.13 5.67
CA ASN A 103 7.60 -4.37 6.46
C ASN A 103 7.31 -5.62 5.62
N PHE A 104 7.92 -5.74 4.44
CA PHE A 104 7.83 -6.95 3.62
C PHE A 104 8.68 -8.08 4.20
N TYR A 105 8.08 -9.27 4.36
CA TYR A 105 8.80 -10.48 4.76
C TYR A 105 9.48 -11.15 3.57
N GLY A 106 8.76 -11.32 2.46
CA GLY A 106 9.31 -11.76 1.18
C GLY A 106 9.52 -10.58 0.26
N ARG A 107 10.61 -9.83 0.47
CA ARG A 107 10.97 -8.64 -0.35
C ARG A 107 11.24 -8.99 -1.81
N SER A 108 11.81 -10.16 -2.05
CA SER A 108 12.18 -10.66 -3.38
C SER A 108 11.17 -11.65 -3.97
N GLU A 109 10.11 -12.00 -3.24
CA GLU A 109 9.15 -13.01 -3.65
C GLU A 109 8.11 -12.44 -4.62
N THR A 110 8.12 -12.92 -5.86
CA THR A 110 7.18 -12.53 -6.92
C THR A 110 6.00 -13.49 -7.07
N SER A 111 6.08 -14.67 -6.46
CA SER A 111 5.05 -15.70 -6.48
C SER A 111 4.84 -16.35 -5.10
N GLY A 112 3.87 -17.24 -4.98
CA GLY A 112 3.58 -17.93 -3.72
C GLY A 112 2.99 -17.00 -2.64
N LEU A 113 3.03 -17.45 -1.39
CA LEU A 113 2.33 -16.80 -0.28
C LEU A 113 2.86 -15.39 -0.02
N PHE A 114 4.17 -15.16 0.05
CA PHE A 114 4.71 -13.84 0.39
C PHE A 114 4.40 -12.75 -0.66
N SER A 115 4.15 -13.14 -1.92
CA SER A 115 3.68 -12.20 -2.95
C SER A 115 2.28 -11.63 -2.67
N GLN A 116 1.50 -12.31 -1.83
CA GLN A 116 0.15 -11.92 -1.41
C GLN A 116 0.15 -10.93 -0.24
N GLN A 117 1.29 -10.67 0.39
CA GLN A 117 1.39 -9.71 1.47
C GLN A 117 0.94 -8.32 1.00
N TYR A 118 0.05 -7.71 1.78
CA TYR A 118 -0.46 -6.37 1.58
C TYR A 118 0.23 -5.39 2.53
N VAL A 119 0.55 -4.22 2.00
CA VAL A 119 1.07 -3.08 2.75
C VAL A 119 0.28 -1.87 2.27
N MET A 120 -0.38 -1.17 3.19
CA MET A 120 -1.11 0.06 2.89
C MET A 120 -0.10 1.19 2.61
N ALA A 121 0.18 1.42 1.33
CA ALA A 121 1.09 2.46 0.86
C ALA A 121 0.70 2.89 -0.56
N GLU A 122 1.08 4.13 -0.91
CA GLU A 122 0.89 4.70 -2.25
C GLU A 122 -0.56 4.50 -2.76
N GLY A 123 -0.79 3.71 -3.80
CA GLY A 123 -2.14 3.51 -4.35
C GLY A 123 -3.09 2.81 -3.40
N GLY A 124 -2.57 1.88 -2.58
CA GLY A 124 -3.32 1.20 -1.55
C GLY A 124 -4.38 0.21 -2.05
N PHE A 125 -4.37 -0.19 -3.33
CA PHE A 125 -5.35 -1.14 -3.89
C PHE A 125 -5.11 -2.56 -3.35
N LYS A 126 -6.17 -3.34 -3.18
CA LYS A 126 -6.08 -4.72 -2.65
C LYS A 126 -6.06 -5.73 -3.80
N SER A 127 -6.61 -5.35 -4.95
CA SER A 127 -6.64 -6.17 -6.16
C SER A 127 -5.36 -6.01 -6.96
N LYS A 128 -4.86 -7.11 -7.52
CA LYS A 128 -3.75 -7.08 -8.48
C LYS A 128 -4.29 -6.71 -9.86
N LEU A 129 -4.20 -5.43 -10.21
CA LEU A 129 -4.65 -4.89 -11.49
C LEU A 129 -3.63 -5.14 -12.61
N ASP A 130 -4.06 -5.04 -13.87
CA ASP A 130 -3.17 -5.24 -15.03
C ASP A 130 -2.09 -4.16 -15.12
N THR A 131 -2.49 -2.90 -14.94
CA THR A 131 -1.55 -1.78 -14.77
C THR A 131 -1.30 -1.56 -13.29
N ARG A 132 -0.10 -1.87 -12.83
CA ARG A 132 0.27 -1.86 -11.40
C ARG A 132 1.06 -0.63 -10.97
N PHE A 133 1.58 0.15 -11.92
CA PHE A 133 2.49 1.25 -11.63
C PHE A 133 2.06 2.54 -12.33
N ALA A 134 2.39 3.65 -11.68
CA ALA A 134 2.25 5.01 -12.18
C ALA A 134 3.61 5.73 -12.18
N ASN A 135 4.07 6.13 -13.35
CA ASN A 135 5.40 6.72 -13.55
C ASN A 135 5.38 8.24 -13.82
N GLN A 136 4.21 8.88 -13.81
CA GLN A 136 4.07 10.35 -13.80
C GLN A 136 3.38 10.87 -12.54
N TRP A 137 2.12 10.48 -12.31
CA TRP A 137 1.38 10.86 -11.12
C TRP A 137 0.28 9.86 -10.82
N MET A 138 -0.18 9.84 -9.56
CA MET A 138 -1.25 8.99 -9.10
C MET A 138 -2.00 9.67 -7.97
N THR A 139 -3.33 9.56 -8.00
CA THR A 139 -4.22 9.97 -6.93
C THR A 139 -5.18 8.84 -6.63
N THR A 140 -5.32 8.44 -5.36
CA THR A 140 -6.21 7.37 -4.94
C THR A 140 -7.02 7.75 -3.70
N VAL A 141 -8.19 7.14 -3.59
CA VAL A 141 -9.04 7.15 -2.42
C VAL A 141 -9.29 5.69 -2.04
N ASN A 142 -9.12 5.36 -0.77
CA ASN A 142 -9.43 4.06 -0.20
C ASN A 142 -10.45 4.25 0.91
N GLY A 143 -11.47 3.41 0.95
CA GLY A 143 -12.52 3.46 1.96
C GLY A 143 -12.83 2.08 2.52
N SER A 144 -13.12 1.99 3.82
CA SER A 144 -13.73 0.80 4.41
C SER A 144 -14.79 1.13 5.45
N PHE A 145 -15.73 0.22 5.62
CA PHE A 145 -16.79 0.28 6.61
C PHE A 145 -17.06 -1.12 7.19
N ASN A 146 -17.17 -1.22 8.51
CA ASN A 146 -17.45 -2.50 9.17
C ASN A 146 -18.95 -2.84 9.17
N ILE A 147 -19.29 -3.99 8.59
CA ILE A 147 -20.64 -4.58 8.62
C ILE A 147 -20.81 -5.51 9.83
N TRP A 148 -19.71 -6.01 10.38
CA TRP A 148 -19.66 -6.72 11.66
C TRP A 148 -18.35 -6.37 12.39
N ASN A 149 -18.21 -6.76 13.66
CA ASN A 149 -17.03 -6.46 14.48
C ASN A 149 -15.68 -6.78 13.79
N TRP A 150 -15.64 -7.82 12.95
CA TRP A 150 -14.44 -8.27 12.23
C TRP A 150 -14.66 -8.41 10.71
N ILE A 151 -15.82 -7.97 10.19
CA ILE A 151 -16.12 -8.02 8.75
C ILE A 151 -16.31 -6.60 8.25
N GLU A 152 -15.51 -6.20 7.28
CA GLU A 152 -15.58 -4.92 6.62
C GLU A 152 -15.79 -5.09 5.12
N VAL A 153 -16.50 -4.14 4.53
CA VAL A 153 -16.45 -3.92 3.08
C VAL A 153 -15.48 -2.79 2.81
N TYR A 154 -14.75 -2.90 1.70
CA TYR A 154 -13.87 -1.86 1.24
C TYR A 154 -14.13 -1.54 -0.23
N GLY A 155 -13.75 -0.33 -0.61
CA GLY A 155 -13.75 0.12 -1.99
C GLY A 155 -12.63 1.13 -2.19
N ASP A 156 -11.88 0.94 -3.27
CA ASP A 156 -10.80 1.82 -3.68
C ASP A 156 -11.09 2.40 -5.06
N ALA A 157 -10.70 3.65 -5.28
CA ALA A 157 -10.80 4.32 -6.56
C ALA A 157 -9.56 5.18 -6.79
N GLY A 158 -9.12 5.29 -8.04
CA GLY A 158 -7.89 5.97 -8.36
C GLY A 158 -7.84 6.45 -9.79
N VAL A 159 -7.05 7.49 -10.02
CA VAL A 159 -6.64 7.93 -11.33
C VAL A 159 -5.13 8.05 -11.32
N PHE A 160 -4.49 7.54 -12.35
CA PHE A 160 -3.06 7.69 -12.51
C PHE A 160 -2.69 7.92 -13.97
N LYS A 161 -1.46 8.36 -14.19
CA LYS A 161 -0.92 8.57 -15.53
C LYS A 161 0.47 7.97 -15.66
N ASN A 162 0.68 7.36 -16.82
CA ASN A 162 1.98 6.89 -17.29
C ASN A 162 2.42 7.70 -18.51
N GLU A 163 3.72 7.82 -18.71
CA GLU A 163 4.31 8.47 -19.87
C GLU A 163 3.80 7.82 -21.17
N TYR A 164 3.57 8.63 -22.20
CA TYR A 164 3.00 8.21 -23.49
C TYR A 164 1.61 7.55 -23.44
N LYS A 165 0.96 7.51 -22.27
CA LYS A 165 -0.40 6.98 -22.09
C LYS A 165 -1.34 8.06 -21.57
N SER A 166 -2.61 7.96 -21.94
CA SER A 166 -3.66 8.78 -21.32
C SER A 166 -3.82 8.38 -19.85
N ALA A 167 -4.33 9.31 -19.04
CA ALA A 167 -4.69 8.99 -17.66
C ALA A 167 -5.75 7.87 -17.62
N GLN A 168 -5.63 6.97 -16.66
CA GLN A 168 -6.50 5.81 -16.50
C GLN A 168 -7.23 5.90 -15.16
N PHE A 169 -8.54 5.69 -15.18
CA PHE A 169 -9.34 5.50 -13.97
C PHE A 169 -9.41 4.02 -13.64
N VAL A 170 -9.24 3.69 -12.36
CA VAL A 170 -9.25 2.33 -11.82
C VAL A 170 -10.00 2.31 -10.50
N TYR A 171 -10.58 1.17 -10.18
CA TYR A 171 -11.29 0.92 -8.93
C TYR A 171 -11.20 -0.56 -8.54
N ASP A 172 -11.38 -0.82 -7.24
CA ASP A 172 -11.64 -2.14 -6.72
C ASP A 172 -12.59 -2.12 -5.52
N SER A 173 -13.08 -3.29 -5.14
CA SER A 173 -13.90 -3.49 -3.96
C SER A 173 -13.86 -4.94 -3.51
N GLY A 174 -14.14 -5.15 -2.23
CA GLY A 174 -14.15 -6.48 -1.66
C GLY A 174 -14.48 -6.51 -0.18
N ILE A 175 -14.14 -7.65 0.43
CA ILE A 175 -14.38 -7.92 1.85
C ILE A 175 -13.04 -7.97 2.56
N ARG A 176 -12.94 -7.29 3.70
CA ARG A 176 -11.81 -7.39 4.63
C ARG A 176 -12.27 -8.14 5.88
N LEU A 177 -11.55 -9.19 6.24
CA LEU A 177 -11.69 -9.85 7.53
C LEU A 177 -10.61 -9.33 8.46
N ASN A 178 -11.05 -8.63 9.50
CA ASN A 178 -10.20 -8.02 10.51
C ASN A 178 -10.16 -8.90 11.76
N LEU A 179 -9.40 -10.01 11.68
CA LEU A 179 -9.40 -11.06 12.69
C LEU A 179 -8.70 -10.61 13.98
N VAL A 180 -7.60 -9.87 13.83
CA VAL A 180 -6.92 -9.17 14.92
C VAL A 180 -6.57 -7.77 14.41
N PRO A 181 -7.26 -6.71 14.87
CA PRO A 181 -7.08 -5.34 14.40
C PRO A 181 -5.63 -4.90 14.28
N ASP A 182 -5.22 -4.50 13.06
CA ASP A 182 -3.88 -4.04 12.69
C ASP A 182 -2.76 -5.11 12.78
N TYR A 183 -3.09 -6.38 13.06
CA TYR A 183 -2.13 -7.49 13.18
C TYR A 183 -2.36 -8.62 12.20
N PHE A 184 -3.61 -9.04 12.04
CA PHE A 184 -3.95 -10.13 11.13
C PHE A 184 -5.24 -9.83 10.40
N GLU A 185 -5.08 -9.57 9.11
CA GLU A 185 -6.14 -9.14 8.23
C GLU A 185 -6.07 -9.89 6.92
N LEU A 186 -7.24 -10.21 6.37
CA LEU A 186 -7.38 -10.85 5.07
C LEU A 186 -8.26 -9.97 4.19
N TYR A 187 -7.81 -9.75 2.97
CA TYR A 187 -8.56 -9.03 1.95
C TYR A 187 -8.95 -9.99 0.83
N PHE A 188 -10.23 -9.98 0.52
CA PHE A 188 -10.87 -10.78 -0.50
C PHE A 188 -11.40 -9.83 -1.58
N PRO A 189 -10.61 -9.57 -2.64
CA PRO A 189 -11.10 -8.85 -3.82
C PRO A 189 -12.36 -9.49 -4.38
N VAL A 190 -13.35 -8.69 -4.76
CA VAL A 190 -14.61 -9.18 -5.34
C VAL A 190 -14.81 -8.63 -6.75
N GLN A 191 -14.68 -7.32 -6.90
CA GLN A 191 -14.81 -6.64 -8.19
C GLN A 191 -13.67 -5.65 -8.33
N SER A 192 -13.06 -5.61 -9.51
CA SER A 192 -12.03 -4.63 -9.84
C SER A 192 -12.17 -4.14 -11.28
N THR A 193 -11.25 -3.27 -11.70
CA THR A 193 -11.17 -2.84 -13.11
C THR A 193 -10.86 -4.01 -14.05
N ASN A 194 -10.27 -5.10 -13.55
CA ASN A 194 -10.05 -6.32 -14.31
C ASN A 194 -11.35 -7.16 -14.48
N GLY A 195 -12.42 -6.83 -13.76
CA GLY A 195 -13.71 -7.51 -13.81
C GLY A 195 -14.11 -8.17 -12.49
N PHE A 196 -14.88 -9.24 -12.57
CA PHE A 196 -15.37 -9.98 -11.40
C PHE A 196 -14.34 -11.04 -10.98
N GLU A 197 -13.68 -10.79 -9.84
CA GLU A 197 -12.49 -11.51 -9.39
C GLU A 197 -12.77 -12.96 -8.96
N LEU A 198 -13.96 -13.22 -8.39
CA LEU A 198 -14.31 -14.52 -7.80
C LEU A 198 -14.44 -15.66 -8.82
N ASN A 199 -14.63 -15.35 -10.10
CA ASN A 199 -14.77 -16.36 -11.16
C ASN A 199 -13.42 -16.81 -11.74
N GLU A 200 -12.31 -16.23 -11.28
CA GLU A 200 -10.99 -16.58 -11.81
C GLU A 200 -10.44 -17.88 -11.22
N ALA A 201 -9.84 -18.71 -12.09
CA ALA A 201 -9.32 -20.03 -11.74
C ALA A 201 -8.25 -20.03 -10.62
N ARG A 202 -7.61 -18.87 -10.35
CA ARG A 202 -6.56 -18.70 -9.33
C ARG A 202 -6.91 -17.62 -8.31
N TYR A 203 -8.19 -17.48 -7.98
CA TYR A 203 -8.67 -16.48 -7.02
C TYR A 203 -7.90 -16.45 -5.69
N MET A 204 -7.52 -17.62 -5.16
CA MET A 204 -6.78 -17.72 -3.90
C MET A 204 -5.41 -17.04 -3.94
N GLU A 205 -4.84 -16.78 -5.12
CA GLU A 205 -3.58 -16.03 -5.26
C GLU A 205 -3.77 -14.51 -5.30
N LYS A 206 -5.02 -14.06 -5.36
CA LYS A 206 -5.43 -12.66 -5.29
C LYS A 206 -5.84 -12.24 -3.90
N VAL A 207 -6.18 -13.19 -3.02
CA VAL A 207 -6.36 -12.93 -1.59
C VAL A 207 -5.09 -12.27 -1.06
N ARG A 208 -5.24 -11.22 -0.27
CA ARG A 208 -4.12 -10.50 0.33
C ARG A 208 -4.17 -10.64 1.84
N PHE A 209 -3.01 -10.56 2.49
CA PHE A 209 -2.94 -10.59 3.94
C PHE A 209 -2.05 -9.49 4.50
N VAL A 210 -2.43 -9.01 5.67
CA VAL A 210 -1.55 -8.23 6.56
C VAL A 210 -1.23 -9.13 7.74
N VAL A 211 0.06 -9.31 8.00
CA VAL A 211 0.55 -9.98 9.21
C VAL A 211 1.62 -9.08 9.80
N THR A 212 1.46 -8.70 11.07
CA THR A 212 2.46 -7.92 11.80
C THR A 212 3.03 -8.78 12.93
N ILE A 213 4.22 -9.34 12.71
CA ILE A 213 4.98 -10.11 13.71
C ILE A 213 5.82 -9.14 14.56
N SER A 214 5.29 -8.75 15.72
CA SER A 214 6.05 -8.04 16.74
C SER A 214 6.08 -8.88 18.03
N PRO A 215 7.25 -9.34 18.51
CA PRO A 215 7.36 -10.18 19.71
C PRO A 215 6.73 -9.55 20.96
N ASN A 216 6.90 -8.24 21.15
CA ASN A 216 6.29 -7.50 22.26
C ASN A 216 4.75 -7.51 22.18
N THR A 217 4.21 -7.65 20.98
CA THR A 217 2.77 -7.56 20.74
C THR A 217 2.06 -8.91 20.86
N LEU A 218 2.73 -9.99 20.47
CA LEU A 218 2.23 -11.35 20.70
C LEU A 218 2.02 -11.64 22.19
N ILE A 219 2.92 -11.13 23.05
CA ILE A 219 2.78 -11.23 24.51
C ILE A 219 1.56 -10.42 25.00
N ASN A 220 1.31 -9.24 24.43
CA ASN A 220 0.18 -8.39 24.82
C ASN A 220 -1.20 -8.95 24.41
N LEU A 221 -1.27 -9.79 23.37
CA LEU A 221 -2.50 -10.49 22.98
C LEU A 221 -2.98 -11.48 24.06
N PHE A 222 -2.08 -12.01 24.89
CA PHE A 222 -2.41 -12.87 26.03
C PHE A 222 -2.59 -12.11 27.35
N THR A 223 -2.18 -10.84 27.44
CA THR A 223 -2.34 -10.02 28.66
C THR A 223 -3.55 -9.09 28.60
N ARG A 224 -4.06 -8.75 27.40
CA ARG A 224 -5.33 -8.04 27.25
C ARG A 224 -6.46 -9.05 27.41
N LYS A 225 -7.14 -8.99 28.56
CA LYS A 225 -8.33 -9.80 28.88
C LYS A 225 -9.27 -9.84 27.67
N TRP A 226 -9.39 -11.01 27.07
CA TRP A 226 -10.45 -11.39 26.15
C TRP A 226 -11.77 -11.58 26.92
N PHE A 227 -12.26 -10.50 27.53
CA PHE A 227 -13.58 -10.40 28.16
C PHE A 227 -14.15 -8.99 27.95
#